data_AF-A0A1V5DAV9-F1
#
_entry.id   AF-A0A1V5DAV9-F1
#
_cell.length_a   1.000
_cell.length_b   1.000
_cell.length_c   1.000
_cell.angle_alpha   90.00
_cell.angle_beta   90.00
_cell.angle_gamma   90.00
#
_symmetry.space_group_name_H-M   'P 1'
#
loop_
_entity.id
_entity.type
_entity.pdbx_description
1 polymer ?
#
loop_
_entity_poly.entity_id
_entity_poly.type
_entity_poly.pdbx_seq_one_letter_code
_entity_poly.pdbx_strand_id
1 'polypeptide(L)'
;MVYELWAMGRKKGFTLIELAVVIVIIGILIGVVLKGATMMENAKLKAVISQANDLATAVYSYQDKYGKLPGDDNLATNRWATTTNGNNNGRIDVAEPFLVNQHLALAGFIAGTYDGTSQAIRVAKYTGNVYIMSAFGATGVPGGVTPPAGLSSLCSNIIDFTALSAEVAQAFDSALDDGVWNQGKVRAGAAYTPNTTIANTAICL
;
A
#
# COMPACT_ATOMS: atom_id res chain seq x y z
N MET A 1 82.46 -5.53 8.64
CA MET A 1 81.40 -6.41 8.10
C MET A 1 80.29 -6.40 9.12
N VAL A 2 79.06 -5.96 8.88
CA VAL A 2 78.33 -5.83 7.62
C VAL A 2 77.37 -4.65 7.77
N TYR A 3 77.33 -3.83 6.73
CA TYR A 3 76.44 -2.69 6.56
C TYR A 3 75.11 -3.26 6.03
N GLU A 4 74.09 -3.37 6.86
CA GLU A 4 72.73 -3.66 6.39
C GLU A 4 72.04 -2.33 6.07
N LEU A 5 72.22 -1.91 4.81
CA LEU A 5 71.49 -0.85 4.12
C LEU A 5 69.99 -1.23 4.04
N TRP A 6 69.20 -0.84 5.04
CA TRP A 6 67.75 -0.79 4.86
C TRP A 6 67.38 0.45 4.05
N ALA A 7 67.08 0.23 2.78
CA ALA A 7 66.51 1.23 1.91
C ALA A 7 65.19 1.75 2.50
N MET A 8 65.19 3.00 2.98
CA MET A 8 63.96 3.75 3.25
C MET A 8 63.26 4.03 1.93
N GLY A 9 62.37 3.10 1.53
CA GLY A 9 61.36 3.40 0.53
C GLY A 9 60.59 4.64 0.97
N ARG A 10 60.66 5.71 0.18
CA ARG A 10 59.94 6.96 0.47
C ARG A 10 58.46 6.64 0.61
N LYS A 11 57.93 6.68 1.84
CA LYS A 11 56.49 6.70 2.05
C LYS A 11 55.98 7.99 1.42
N LYS A 12 55.40 7.89 0.21
CA LYS A 12 54.63 8.99 -0.39
C LYS A 12 53.47 9.26 0.58
N GLY A 13 53.59 10.33 1.36
CA GLY A 13 52.46 10.84 2.13
C GLY A 13 51.39 11.34 1.17
N PHE A 14 50.12 11.08 1.49
CA PHE A 14 49.00 11.66 0.77
C PHE A 14 49.06 13.18 0.87
N THR A 15 48.85 13.85 -0.25
CA THR A 15 48.81 15.30 -0.31
C THR A 15 47.49 15.83 0.28
N LEU A 16 47.52 17.03 0.84
CA LEU A 16 46.32 17.73 1.33
C LEU A 16 45.24 17.84 0.23
N ILE A 17 45.65 18.01 -1.03
CA ILE A 17 44.74 18.12 -2.17
C ILE A 17 44.05 16.79 -2.48
N GLU A 18 44.74 15.65 -2.35
CA GLU A 18 44.16 14.32 -2.54
C GLU A 18 43.07 14.04 -1.50
N LEU A 19 43.29 14.40 -0.24
CA LEU A 19 42.24 14.26 0.79
C LEU A 19 41.11 15.27 0.63
N ALA A 20 41.40 16.49 0.15
CA ALA A 20 40.38 17.52 -0.07
C ALA A 20 39.36 17.11 -1.14
N VAL A 21 39.83 16.55 -2.27
CA VAL A 21 38.93 16.07 -3.34
C VAL A 21 38.07 14.90 -2.85
N VAL A 22 38.63 14.01 -2.02
CA VAL A 22 37.88 12.86 -1.47
C VAL A 22 36.74 13.32 -0.56
N ILE A 23 36.97 14.28 0.33
CA ILE A 23 35.92 14.81 1.22
C ILE A 23 34.82 15.52 0.42
N VAL A 24 35.20 16.27 -0.64
CA VAL A 24 34.24 16.92 -1.54
C VAL A 24 33.36 15.89 -2.24
N ILE A 25 33.96 14.82 -2.79
CA ILE A 25 33.19 13.75 -3.43
C ILE A 25 32.25 13.06 -2.44
N ILE A 26 32.72 12.72 -1.23
CA ILE A 26 31.88 12.12 -0.18
C ILE A 26 30.73 13.06 0.21
N GLY A 27 31.00 14.36 0.38
CA GLY A 27 29.99 15.36 0.70
C GLY A 27 28.89 15.47 -0.37
N ILE A 28 29.28 15.45 -1.66
CA ILE A 28 28.33 15.46 -2.77
C ILE A 28 27.52 14.17 -2.81
N LEU A 29 28.16 13.01 -2.64
CA LEU A 29 27.49 11.71 -2.64
C LEU A 29 26.44 11.60 -1.52
N ILE A 30 26.77 12.04 -0.30
CA ILE A 30 25.83 12.06 0.83
C ILE A 30 24.65 13.00 0.52
N GLY A 31 24.92 14.20 -0.01
CA GLY A 31 23.88 15.16 -0.38
C GLY A 31 22.91 14.64 -1.44
N VAL A 32 23.42 13.94 -2.47
CA VAL A 32 22.59 13.33 -3.53
C VAL A 32 21.74 12.18 -2.99
N VAL A 33 22.31 11.31 -2.13
CA VAL A 33 21.58 10.16 -1.55
C VAL A 33 20.44 10.61 -0.64
N LEU A 34 20.66 11.62 0.21
CA LEU A 34 19.63 12.11 1.15
C LEU A 34 18.41 12.69 0.42
N LYS A 35 18.62 13.44 -0.67
CA LYS A 35 17.51 13.95 -1.49
C LYS A 35 16.81 12.84 -2.28
N GLY A 36 17.55 11.80 -2.71
CA GLY A 36 16.97 10.63 -3.37
C GLY A 36 16.04 9.81 -2.48
N ALA A 37 16.39 9.64 -1.19
CA ALA A 37 15.59 8.88 -0.23
C ALA A 37 14.19 9.47 -0.02
N THR A 38 14.09 10.79 0.14
CA THR A 38 12.81 11.50 0.32
C THR A 38 11.96 11.53 -0.96
N MET A 39 12.58 11.56 -2.14
CA MET A 39 11.86 11.45 -3.41
C MET A 39 11.24 10.05 -3.59
N MET A 40 11.97 9.00 -3.21
CA MET A 40 11.48 7.63 -3.29
C MET A 40 10.26 7.42 -2.40
N GLU A 41 10.28 7.96 -1.18
CA GLU A 41 9.16 7.87 -0.24
C GLU A 41 7.89 8.57 -0.76
N ASN A 42 8.05 9.78 -1.32
CA ASN A 42 6.96 10.48 -1.99
C ASN A 42 6.39 9.71 -3.20
N ALA A 43 7.24 8.99 -3.94
CA ALA A 43 6.78 8.16 -5.05
C ALA A 43 5.95 6.95 -4.56
N LYS A 44 6.35 6.34 -3.43
CA LYS A 44 5.57 5.26 -2.81
C LYS A 44 4.21 5.77 -2.33
N LEU A 45 4.17 6.92 -1.66
CA LEU A 45 2.90 7.56 -1.23
C LEU A 45 1.96 7.81 -2.42
N LYS A 46 2.48 8.43 -3.50
CA LYS A 46 1.69 8.67 -4.72
C LYS A 46 1.16 7.38 -5.33
N ALA A 47 1.92 6.29 -5.28
CA ALA A 47 1.47 4.99 -5.78
C ALA A 47 0.30 4.43 -4.96
N VAL A 48 0.32 4.56 -3.63
CA VAL A 48 -0.78 4.14 -2.76
C VAL A 48 -2.04 4.98 -3.00
N ILE A 49 -1.90 6.30 -3.08
CA ILE A 49 -3.04 7.20 -3.38
C ILE A 49 -3.65 6.89 -4.75
N SER A 50 -2.82 6.71 -5.79
CA SER A 50 -3.30 6.32 -7.12
C SER A 50 -4.05 4.99 -7.05
N GLN A 51 -3.47 3.99 -6.38
CA GLN A 51 -4.08 2.67 -6.23
C GLN A 51 -5.46 2.75 -5.55
N ALA A 52 -5.62 3.58 -4.52
CA ALA A 52 -6.92 3.78 -3.87
C ALA A 52 -7.97 4.33 -4.84
N ASN A 53 -7.60 5.36 -5.61
CA ASN A 53 -8.50 5.96 -6.61
C ASN A 53 -8.82 5.01 -7.76
N ASP A 54 -7.84 4.26 -8.25
CA ASP A 54 -8.00 3.29 -9.33
C ASP A 54 -8.95 2.16 -8.91
N LEU A 55 -8.80 1.65 -7.68
CA LEU A 55 -9.67 0.62 -7.14
C LEU A 55 -11.08 1.13 -6.85
N ALA A 56 -11.23 2.34 -6.30
CA ALA A 56 -12.55 2.95 -6.12
C ALA A 56 -13.26 3.12 -7.47
N THR A 57 -12.55 3.61 -8.48
CA THR A 57 -13.07 3.76 -9.84
C THR A 57 -13.47 2.40 -10.44
N ALA A 58 -12.67 1.35 -10.22
CA ALA A 58 -13.00 0.00 -10.68
C ALA A 58 -14.28 -0.55 -10.03
N VAL A 59 -14.46 -0.35 -8.71
CA VAL A 59 -15.67 -0.76 -7.98
C VAL A 59 -16.89 -0.03 -8.51
N TYR A 60 -16.83 1.30 -8.65
CA TYR A 60 -17.95 2.08 -9.17
C TYR A 60 -18.25 1.76 -10.63
N SER A 61 -17.23 1.53 -11.46
CA SER A 61 -17.44 1.14 -12.86
C SER A 61 -18.10 -0.24 -12.98
N TYR A 62 -17.77 -1.17 -12.07
CA TYR A 62 -18.47 -2.45 -11.99
C TYR A 62 -19.94 -2.27 -11.61
N GLN A 63 -20.19 -1.41 -10.61
CA GLN A 63 -21.55 -1.09 -10.16
C GLN A 63 -22.37 -0.41 -11.26
N ASP A 64 -21.80 0.53 -12.01
CA ASP A 64 -22.49 1.20 -13.12
C ASP A 64 -22.80 0.22 -14.26
N LYS A 65 -21.88 -0.69 -14.57
CA LYS A 65 -22.03 -1.65 -15.66
C LYS A 65 -23.03 -2.76 -15.35
N TYR A 66 -23.07 -3.24 -14.09
CA TYR A 66 -23.83 -4.44 -13.72
C TYR A 66 -24.97 -4.18 -12.73
N GLY A 67 -25.07 -2.99 -12.16
CA GLY A 67 -26.05 -2.63 -11.14
C GLY A 67 -25.85 -3.36 -9.80
N LYS A 68 -24.65 -3.91 -9.57
CA LYS A 68 -24.28 -4.78 -8.45
C LYS A 68 -22.89 -4.42 -7.95
N LEU A 69 -22.63 -4.59 -6.66
CA LEU A 69 -21.27 -4.46 -6.13
C LEU A 69 -20.44 -5.69 -6.53
N PRO A 70 -19.15 -5.54 -6.88
CA PRO A 70 -18.27 -6.68 -7.08
C PRO A 70 -18.15 -7.47 -5.78
N GLY A 71 -17.94 -8.78 -5.87
CA GLY A 71 -17.92 -9.70 -4.73
C GLY A 71 -19.32 -10.05 -4.22
N ASP A 72 -20.18 -9.04 -4.03
CA ASP A 72 -21.58 -9.13 -3.58
C ASP A 72 -22.58 -9.35 -4.75
N ASP A 73 -22.09 -9.57 -5.97
CA ASP A 73 -22.92 -9.79 -7.16
C ASP A 73 -23.53 -11.21 -7.18
N ASN A 74 -24.84 -11.30 -6.98
CA ASN A 74 -25.58 -12.56 -6.97
C ASN A 74 -25.86 -13.17 -8.36
N LEU A 75 -25.40 -12.52 -9.44
CA LEU A 75 -25.53 -12.97 -10.83
C LEU A 75 -24.16 -13.15 -11.52
N ALA A 76 -23.06 -13.12 -10.77
CA ALA A 76 -21.70 -13.25 -11.30
C ALA A 76 -21.51 -14.52 -12.15
N THR A 77 -22.05 -15.65 -11.71
CA THR A 77 -21.94 -16.95 -12.41
C THR A 77 -22.67 -16.99 -13.75
N ASN A 78 -23.67 -16.12 -13.96
CA ASN A 78 -24.34 -15.98 -15.25
C ASN A 78 -23.43 -15.34 -16.31
N ARG A 79 -22.40 -14.61 -15.88
CA ARG A 79 -21.44 -13.91 -16.74
C ARG A 79 -20.13 -14.67 -16.89
N TRP A 80 -19.67 -15.32 -15.82
CA TRP A 80 -18.42 -16.07 -15.80
C TRP A 80 -18.58 -17.39 -15.05
N ALA A 81 -18.23 -18.51 -15.68
CA ALA A 81 -18.41 -19.84 -15.08
C ALA A 81 -17.42 -20.18 -13.95
N THR A 82 -16.30 -19.46 -13.85
CA THR A 82 -15.19 -19.77 -12.93
C THR A 82 -15.25 -18.98 -11.62
N THR A 83 -16.38 -18.33 -11.32
CA THR A 83 -16.56 -17.52 -10.11
C THR A 83 -17.73 -18.05 -9.27
N THR A 84 -17.97 -17.41 -8.14
CA THR A 84 -19.08 -17.67 -7.23
C THR A 84 -19.93 -16.41 -7.11
N ASN A 85 -21.22 -16.59 -6.87
CA ASN A 85 -22.15 -15.49 -6.60
C ASN A 85 -21.95 -14.96 -5.18
N GLY A 86 -22.00 -13.64 -5.05
CA GLY A 86 -22.22 -12.97 -3.77
C GLY A 86 -23.67 -13.09 -3.31
N ASN A 87 -23.97 -12.49 -2.17
CA ASN A 87 -25.29 -12.59 -1.55
C ASN A 87 -26.23 -11.39 -1.87
N ASN A 88 -25.69 -10.32 -2.46
CA ASN A 88 -26.36 -9.08 -2.84
C ASN A 88 -27.04 -8.37 -1.65
N ASN A 89 -26.36 -8.31 -0.49
CA ASN A 89 -26.83 -7.62 0.72
C ASN A 89 -26.33 -6.17 0.82
N GLY A 90 -25.54 -5.69 -0.15
CA GLY A 90 -24.97 -4.34 -0.20
C GLY A 90 -23.68 -4.17 0.60
N ARG A 91 -23.13 -5.26 1.14
CA ARG A 91 -21.90 -5.30 1.91
C ARG A 91 -20.99 -6.36 1.32
N ILE A 92 -19.69 -6.09 1.34
CA ILE A 92 -18.68 -7.03 0.87
C ILE A 92 -18.16 -7.78 2.10
N ASP A 93 -18.93 -8.75 2.57
CA ASP A 93 -18.65 -9.53 3.77
C ASP A 93 -18.46 -11.03 3.47
N VAL A 94 -18.00 -11.80 4.46
CA VAL A 94 -17.95 -13.29 4.39
C VAL A 94 -17.39 -13.88 3.07
N ALA A 95 -16.06 -13.95 2.94
CA ALA A 95 -15.33 -14.44 1.74
C ALA A 95 -15.50 -13.63 0.43
N GLU A 96 -16.44 -12.67 0.38
CA GLU A 96 -16.61 -11.77 -0.78
C GLU A 96 -15.42 -10.85 -1.06
N PRO A 97 -14.57 -10.42 -0.09
CA PRO A 97 -13.40 -9.59 -0.40
C PRO A 97 -12.45 -10.20 -1.43
N PHE A 98 -12.36 -11.53 -1.52
CA PHE A 98 -11.58 -12.19 -2.57
C PHE A 98 -12.35 -12.29 -3.88
N LEU A 99 -13.66 -12.48 -3.82
CA LEU A 99 -14.54 -12.45 -4.98
C LEU A 99 -14.53 -11.07 -5.64
N VAL A 100 -14.40 -9.97 -4.88
CA VAL A 100 -14.24 -8.62 -5.46
C VAL A 100 -13.10 -8.60 -6.46
N ASN A 101 -11.92 -9.07 -6.06
CA ASN A 101 -10.73 -9.06 -6.92
C ASN A 101 -10.99 -9.88 -8.19
N GLN A 102 -11.62 -11.03 -8.04
CA GLN A 102 -11.97 -11.90 -9.17
C GLN A 102 -13.02 -11.27 -10.10
N HIS A 103 -14.10 -10.73 -9.57
CA HIS A 103 -15.17 -10.09 -10.35
C HIS A 103 -14.64 -8.87 -11.09
N LEU A 104 -13.83 -8.03 -10.44
CA LEU A 104 -13.19 -6.86 -11.08
C LEU A 104 -12.22 -7.27 -12.20
N ALA A 105 -11.44 -8.32 -12.00
CA ALA A 105 -10.49 -8.80 -13.01
C ALA A 105 -11.20 -9.46 -14.19
N LEU A 106 -12.21 -10.30 -13.95
CA LEU A 106 -13.04 -10.93 -14.98
C LEU A 106 -13.83 -9.89 -15.81
N ALA A 107 -14.23 -8.79 -15.17
CA ALA A 107 -14.86 -7.66 -15.84
C ALA A 107 -13.89 -6.75 -16.62
N GLY A 108 -12.58 -6.93 -16.43
CA GLY A 108 -11.52 -6.17 -17.09
C GLY A 108 -11.23 -4.80 -16.47
N PHE A 109 -11.69 -4.54 -15.24
CA PHE A 109 -11.45 -3.26 -14.55
C PHE A 109 -10.11 -3.20 -13.83
N ILE A 110 -9.57 -4.37 -13.43
CA ILE A 110 -8.23 -4.49 -12.86
C ILE A 110 -7.43 -5.56 -13.59
N ALA A 111 -6.11 -5.43 -13.57
CA ALA A 111 -5.22 -6.46 -14.10
C ALA A 111 -4.95 -7.56 -13.07
N GLY A 112 -4.73 -8.79 -13.55
CA GLY A 112 -4.36 -9.94 -12.72
C GLY A 112 -5.33 -11.11 -12.89
N THR A 113 -4.96 -12.24 -12.29
CA THR A 113 -5.80 -13.44 -12.21
C THR A 113 -6.04 -13.74 -10.74
N TYR A 114 -7.30 -13.80 -10.35
CA TYR A 114 -7.72 -14.02 -8.97
C TYR A 114 -8.64 -15.25 -8.89
N ASP A 115 -8.37 -16.11 -7.92
CA ASP A 115 -9.08 -17.37 -7.67
C ASP A 115 -10.40 -17.18 -6.90
N GLY A 116 -10.65 -15.99 -6.35
CA GLY A 116 -11.83 -15.69 -5.56
C GLY A 116 -11.80 -16.28 -4.14
N THR A 117 -10.67 -16.82 -3.68
CA THR A 117 -10.58 -17.52 -2.38
C THR A 117 -9.37 -17.17 -1.53
N SER A 118 -8.22 -16.83 -2.13
CA SER A 118 -6.97 -16.63 -1.40
C SER A 118 -6.09 -15.50 -1.93
N GLN A 119 -6.29 -15.09 -3.19
CA GLN A 119 -5.43 -14.11 -3.84
C GLN A 119 -5.89 -12.67 -3.55
N ALA A 120 -5.01 -11.91 -2.87
CA ALA A 120 -5.22 -10.50 -2.56
C ALA A 120 -4.47 -9.57 -3.52
N ILE A 121 -5.00 -8.36 -3.72
CA ILE A 121 -4.27 -7.27 -4.36
C ILE A 121 -3.13 -6.84 -3.43
N ARG A 122 -1.93 -6.58 -3.98
CA ARG A 122 -0.78 -6.10 -3.19
C ARG A 122 -0.79 -4.59 -3.10
N VAL A 123 -0.39 -4.04 -1.96
CA VAL A 123 -0.16 -2.60 -1.82
C VAL A 123 1.01 -2.17 -2.70
N ALA A 124 0.83 -1.12 -3.49
CA ALA A 124 1.85 -0.63 -4.40
C ALA A 124 3.12 -0.22 -3.63
N LYS A 125 4.24 -0.90 -3.90
CA LYS A 125 5.57 -0.63 -3.29
C LYS A 125 5.69 -0.92 -1.78
N TYR A 126 4.75 -1.67 -1.20
CA TYR A 126 4.78 -2.18 0.18
C TYR A 126 4.55 -3.70 0.21
N THR A 127 4.73 -4.31 1.39
CA THR A 127 4.56 -5.76 1.60
C THR A 127 3.12 -6.17 1.92
N GLY A 128 2.26 -5.20 2.23
CA GLY A 128 0.87 -5.42 2.59
C GLY A 128 -0.05 -5.77 1.43
N ASN A 129 -1.32 -5.98 1.77
CA ASN A 129 -2.41 -6.26 0.85
C ASN A 129 -3.45 -5.14 0.86
N VAL A 130 -4.20 -5.06 -0.23
CA VAL A 130 -5.41 -4.25 -0.32
C VAL A 130 -6.61 -5.17 -0.29
N TYR A 131 -7.58 -4.85 0.54
CA TYR A 131 -8.85 -5.54 0.61
C TYR A 131 -9.99 -4.54 0.43
N ILE A 132 -10.89 -4.85 -0.50
CA ILE A 132 -12.17 -4.16 -0.59
C ILE A 132 -13.15 -5.00 0.23
N MET A 133 -13.72 -4.42 1.28
CA MET A 133 -14.52 -5.16 2.26
C MET A 133 -15.58 -4.29 2.94
N SER A 134 -16.46 -4.91 3.71
CA SER A 134 -17.43 -4.24 4.57
C SER A 134 -16.77 -3.46 5.71
N ALA A 135 -17.25 -2.25 5.96
CA ALA A 135 -16.88 -1.43 7.13
C ALA A 135 -17.32 -2.06 8.47
N PHE A 136 -18.25 -3.02 8.42
CA PHE A 136 -18.73 -3.78 9.58
C PHE A 136 -17.84 -5.00 9.91
N GLY A 137 -16.79 -5.22 9.11
CA GLY A 137 -15.92 -6.38 9.17
C GLY A 137 -16.31 -7.45 8.17
N ALA A 138 -15.35 -8.32 7.86
CA ALA A 138 -15.55 -9.47 6.99
C ALA A 138 -14.94 -10.72 7.65
N THR A 139 -15.65 -11.84 7.61
CA THR A 139 -15.10 -13.15 7.99
C THR A 139 -14.45 -13.81 6.78
N GLY A 140 -13.48 -14.70 7.00
CA GLY A 140 -12.80 -15.45 5.93
C GLY A 140 -11.66 -14.69 5.23
N VAL A 141 -11.33 -13.46 5.65
CA VAL A 141 -10.13 -12.76 5.19
C VAL A 141 -8.91 -13.20 6.05
N PRO A 142 -7.84 -13.76 5.45
CA PRO A 142 -6.62 -14.14 6.15
C PRO A 142 -6.03 -12.97 6.94
N GLY A 143 -5.73 -13.22 8.21
CA GLY A 143 -5.17 -12.22 9.12
C GLY A 143 -6.20 -11.48 9.97
N GLY A 144 -7.50 -11.78 9.85
CA GLY A 144 -8.52 -11.18 10.72
C GLY A 144 -8.59 -9.66 10.58
N VAL A 145 -8.40 -9.17 9.34
CA VAL A 145 -8.38 -7.73 9.04
C VAL A 145 -9.67 -7.11 9.55
N THR A 146 -9.53 -6.25 10.55
CA THR A 146 -10.64 -5.58 11.21
C THR A 146 -10.65 -4.14 10.73
N PRO A 147 -11.76 -3.61 10.19
CA PRO A 147 -11.85 -2.21 9.79
C PRO A 147 -11.47 -1.25 10.93
N PRO A 148 -10.81 -0.12 10.63
CA PRO A 148 -10.64 0.95 11.61
C PRO A 148 -11.97 1.37 12.24
N ALA A 149 -11.93 1.67 13.55
CA ALA A 149 -13.13 1.94 14.33
C ALA A 149 -13.93 3.15 13.82
N GLY A 150 -15.26 3.02 13.80
CA GLY A 150 -16.20 4.10 13.47
C GLY A 150 -16.37 4.41 11.98
N LEU A 151 -15.76 3.65 11.07
CA LEU A 151 -16.05 3.76 9.63
C LEU A 151 -17.46 3.26 9.27
N SER A 152 -17.98 2.27 10.01
CA SER A 152 -19.31 1.70 9.78
C SER A 152 -20.48 2.67 10.01
N SER A 153 -20.24 3.82 10.66
CA SER A 153 -21.24 4.89 10.75
C SER A 153 -21.22 5.87 9.58
N LEU A 154 -20.25 5.74 8.66
CA LEU A 154 -20.05 6.64 7.53
C LEU A 154 -20.32 5.95 6.19
N CYS A 155 -19.90 4.69 6.07
CA CYS A 155 -19.99 3.92 4.83
C CYS A 155 -20.26 2.44 5.11
N SER A 156 -20.74 1.73 4.09
CA SER A 156 -20.96 0.28 4.18
C SER A 156 -19.73 -0.53 3.80
N ASN A 157 -18.94 -0.03 2.85
CA ASN A 157 -17.77 -0.72 2.32
C ASN A 157 -16.55 0.21 2.36
N ILE A 158 -15.36 -0.37 2.32
CA ILE A 158 -14.08 0.32 2.44
C ILE A 158 -13.05 -0.29 1.50
N ILE A 159 -12.02 0.49 1.18
CA ILE A 159 -10.73 -0.02 0.70
C ILE A 159 -9.77 0.03 1.88
N ASP A 160 -9.33 -1.14 2.35
CA ASP A 160 -8.37 -1.27 3.44
C ASP A 160 -6.98 -1.63 2.91
N PHE A 161 -5.98 -0.84 3.30
CA PHE A 161 -4.57 -1.07 3.04
C PHE A 161 -3.90 -1.61 4.29
N THR A 162 -3.28 -2.78 4.20
CA THR A 162 -2.57 -3.36 5.32
C THR A 162 -1.08 -3.02 5.33
N ALA A 163 -0.50 -3.01 6.54
CA ALA A 163 0.93 -2.86 6.76
C ALA A 163 1.58 -1.61 6.10
N LEU A 164 0.89 -0.47 6.16
CA LEU A 164 1.48 0.82 5.79
C LEU A 164 2.38 1.33 6.92
N SER A 165 3.45 2.07 6.60
CA SER A 165 4.15 2.82 7.64
C SER A 165 3.29 3.97 8.16
N ALA A 166 3.47 4.38 9.41
CA ALA A 166 2.68 5.45 10.01
C ALA A 166 2.78 6.78 9.25
N GLU A 167 3.95 7.10 8.71
CA GLU A 167 4.19 8.32 7.92
C GLU A 167 3.37 8.31 6.63
N VAL A 168 3.29 7.15 5.98
CA VAL A 168 2.56 6.97 4.72
C VAL A 168 1.07 6.92 4.97
N ALA A 169 0.63 6.25 6.05
CA ALA A 169 -0.77 6.23 6.45
C ALA A 169 -1.26 7.63 6.82
N GLN A 170 -0.47 8.40 7.57
CA GLN A 170 -0.78 9.80 7.90
C GLN A 170 -0.81 10.69 6.67
N ALA A 171 0.17 10.55 5.77
CA ALA A 171 0.21 11.35 4.55
C ALA A 171 -0.90 10.98 3.57
N PHE A 172 -1.32 9.70 3.54
CA PHE A 172 -2.49 9.23 2.78
C PHE A 172 -3.78 9.83 3.34
N ASP A 173 -3.95 9.81 4.66
CA ASP A 173 -5.07 10.46 5.36
C ASP A 173 -5.08 11.97 5.09
N SER A 174 -3.98 12.68 5.35
CA SER A 174 -3.89 14.13 5.11
C SER A 174 -4.09 14.53 3.64
N ALA A 175 -3.83 13.62 2.68
CA ALA A 175 -4.04 13.89 1.26
C ALA A 175 -5.51 13.73 0.83
N LEU A 176 -6.29 12.93 1.55
CA LEU A 176 -7.65 12.55 1.17
C LEU A 176 -8.73 13.04 2.15
N ASP A 177 -8.32 13.43 3.37
CA ASP A 177 -9.20 13.80 4.48
C ASP A 177 -8.54 14.85 5.42
N ASP A 178 -8.33 14.55 6.71
CA ASP A 178 -7.93 15.53 7.74
C ASP A 178 -6.60 15.22 8.45
N GLY A 179 -6.01 14.04 8.23
CA GLY A 179 -4.76 13.63 8.86
C GLY A 179 -4.90 13.18 10.32
N VAL A 180 -6.13 13.04 10.82
CA VAL A 180 -6.46 12.56 12.16
C VAL A 180 -6.92 11.11 12.06
N TRP A 181 -6.04 10.21 12.52
CA TRP A 181 -6.16 8.75 12.35
C TRP A 181 -7.51 8.11 12.68
N ASN A 182 -8.33 8.70 13.56
CA ASN A 182 -9.60 8.15 14.01
C ASN A 182 -10.84 8.98 13.61
N GLN A 183 -10.70 9.93 12.71
CA GLN A 183 -11.80 10.80 12.27
C GLN A 183 -11.98 10.76 10.75
N GLY A 184 -13.10 11.33 10.29
CA GLY A 184 -13.39 11.39 8.87
C GLY A 184 -13.57 10.03 8.17
N LYS A 185 -13.49 10.07 6.84
CA LYS A 185 -13.69 8.97 5.89
C LYS A 185 -12.40 8.16 5.63
N VAL A 186 -11.23 8.68 6.01
CA VAL A 186 -9.97 7.93 6.01
C VAL A 186 -9.55 7.68 7.45
N ARG A 187 -9.36 6.43 7.84
CA ARG A 187 -8.97 6.08 9.21
C ARG A 187 -7.91 5.01 9.24
N ALA A 188 -7.11 5.03 10.29
CA ALA A 188 -6.15 4.00 10.63
C ALA A 188 -6.59 3.21 11.87
N GLY A 189 -6.11 1.98 12.01
CA GLY A 189 -6.38 1.17 13.20
C GLY A 189 -5.61 1.60 14.45
N ALA A 190 -4.65 2.53 14.32
CA ALA A 190 -3.85 3.04 15.42
C ALA A 190 -3.35 4.47 15.12
N ALA A 191 -2.93 5.18 16.17
CA ALA A 191 -2.34 6.50 16.05
C ALA A 191 -1.03 6.48 15.23
N TYR A 192 -0.80 7.53 14.45
CA TYR A 192 0.39 7.71 13.60
C TYR A 192 1.66 7.96 14.40
N THR A 193 2.20 6.91 15.01
CA THR A 193 3.45 6.95 15.77
C THR A 193 4.63 6.77 14.81
N PRO A 194 5.61 7.69 14.77
CA PRO A 194 6.75 7.57 13.84
C PRO A 194 7.50 6.24 13.96
N ASN A 195 7.97 5.73 12.83
CA ASN A 195 8.67 4.46 12.65
C ASN A 195 7.87 3.21 13.07
N THR A 196 6.54 3.31 13.08
CA THR A 196 5.66 2.16 13.31
C THR A 196 4.93 1.74 12.05
N THR A 197 4.41 0.51 12.04
CA THR A 197 3.55 0.01 10.98
C THR A 197 2.11 0.03 11.47
N ILE A 198 1.24 0.64 10.68
CA ILE A 198 -0.21 0.62 10.86
C ILE A 198 -0.74 -0.65 10.21
N ALA A 199 -1.42 -1.49 11.01
CA ALA A 199 -1.93 -2.77 10.54
C ALA A 199 -2.95 -2.63 9.41
N ASN A 200 -3.81 -1.61 9.52
CA ASN A 200 -4.96 -1.34 8.65
C ASN A 200 -5.18 0.17 8.52
N THR A 201 -5.22 0.67 7.29
CA THR A 201 -5.57 2.05 6.94
C THR A 201 -6.62 2.00 5.84
N ALA A 202 -7.82 2.49 6.13
CA ALA A 202 -8.96 2.33 5.25
C ALA A 202 -9.56 3.67 4.83
N ILE A 203 -10.14 3.68 3.64
CA ILE A 203 -10.97 4.76 3.11
C ILE A 203 -12.37 4.23 2.80
N CYS A 204 -13.39 5.03 3.15
CA CYS A 204 -14.78 4.74 2.79
C CYS A 204 -15.00 4.67 1.28
N LEU A 205 -15.78 3.66 0.88
CA LEU A 205 -16.47 3.58 -0.42
C LEU A 205 -17.91 4.05 -0.23
#